data_AF-A0A0C2B618-F1
#
_entry.id   AF-A0A0C2B618-F1
#
_cell.length_a   1.000
_cell.length_b   1.000
_cell.length_c   1.000
_cell.angle_alpha   90.00
_cell.angle_beta   90.00
_cell.angle_gamma   90.00
#
_symmetry.space_group_name_H-M   'P 1'
#
loop_
_entity.id
_entity.type
_entity.pdbx_description
1 polymer ?
#
loop_
_entity_poly.entity_id
_entity_poly.type
_entity_poly.pdbx_seq_one_letter_code
_entity_poly.pdbx_strand_id
1 'polypeptide(L)' 'MSGVMSAYLDGLFSLAGRTALVTGGSSGIGRAVAQALGGAGASLVLLARDEARLRAA' A
#
# COMPACT_ATOMS: atom_id res chain seq x y z
N MET A 1 4.13 -7.91 -28.37
CA MET A 1 5.26 -7.55 -27.48
C MET A 1 4.84 -6.79 -26.21
N SER A 2 3.71 -6.06 -26.19
CA SER A 2 3.25 -5.32 -25.00
C SER A 2 2.88 -6.21 -23.80
N GLY A 3 2.26 -7.37 -24.03
CA GLY A 3 1.79 -8.26 -22.94
C GLY A 3 2.91 -8.87 -22.08
N VAL A 4 4.06 -9.17 -22.68
CA VAL A 4 5.22 -9.73 -21.95
C VAL A 4 5.84 -8.69 -21.02
N MET A 5 5.89 -7.42 -21.46
CA MET A 5 6.41 -6.33 -20.63
C MET A 5 5.52 -6.06 -19.41
N SER A 6 4.19 -6.09 -19.58
CA SER A 6 3.25 -5.94 -18.46
C SER A 6 3.45 -7.04 -17.42
N ALA A 7 3.47 -8.30 -17.85
CA ALA A 7 3.64 -9.44 -16.94
C ALA A 7 4.98 -9.40 -16.18
N TYR A 8 6.05 -8.95 -16.83
CA TYR A 8 7.35 -8.77 -16.17
C TYR A 8 7.29 -7.68 -15.08
N LEU A 9 6.71 -6.51 -15.39
CA LEU A 9 6.57 -5.42 -14.42
C LEU A 9 5.64 -5.79 -13.27
N ASP A 10 4.55 -6.49 -13.55
CA ASP A 10 3.64 -7.02 -12.52
C ASP A 10 4.38 -7.98 -11.59
N GLY A 11 5.21 -8.87 -12.12
CA GLY A 11 6.03 -9.78 -11.32
C GLY A 11 7.06 -9.10 -10.42
N LEU A 12 7.55 -7.91 -10.82
CA LEU A 12 8.53 -7.15 -10.03
C LEU A 12 7.89 -6.22 -9.00
N PHE A 13 6.78 -5.58 -9.34
CA PHE A 13 6.26 -4.43 -8.59
C PHE A 13 4.86 -4.64 -8.00
N SER A 14 4.12 -5.66 -8.43
CA SER A 14 2.83 -5.97 -7.81
C SER A 14 3.02 -6.46 -6.39
N LEU A 15 2.14 -6.01 -5.50
CA LEU A 15 2.03 -6.47 -4.12
C LEU A 15 0.76 -7.27 -3.89
N ALA A 16 0.08 -7.71 -4.96
CA ALA A 16 -1.11 -8.56 -4.88
C ALA A 16 -0.86 -9.79 -3.98
N GLY A 17 -1.79 -10.01 -3.04
CA GLY A 17 -1.71 -11.12 -2.07
C GLY A 17 -0.70 -10.92 -0.94
N ARG A 18 0.02 -9.79 -0.90
CA ARG A 18 0.87 -9.41 0.24
C ARG A 18 0.09 -8.57 1.25
N THR A 19 0.52 -8.61 2.50
CA THR A 19 0.05 -7.69 3.55
C THR A 19 1.19 -6.76 3.97
N ALA A 20 0.91 -5.46 4.05
CA ALA A 20 1.88 -4.45 4.47
C ALA A 20 1.40 -3.74 5.75
N LEU A 21 2.27 -3.68 6.77
CA LEU A 21 2.07 -2.87 7.96
C LEU A 21 2.71 -1.49 7.76
N VAL A 22 1.91 -0.43 7.89
CA VAL A 22 2.38 0.95 7.78
C VAL A 22 2.21 1.66 9.12
N THR A 23 3.33 2.04 9.73
CA THR A 23 3.35 2.86 10.95
C THR A 23 3.23 4.35 10.59
N GLY A 24 2.52 5.11 11.43
CA GLY A 24 2.15 6.49 11.10
C GLY A 24 1.16 6.60 9.93
N GLY A 25 0.46 5.51 9.58
CA GLY A 25 -0.39 5.41 8.38
C GLY A 25 -1.58 6.36 8.32
N SER A 26 -1.90 7.07 9.41
CA SER A 26 -3.04 8.01 9.47
C SER A 26 -2.73 9.39 8.88
N SER A 27 -1.48 9.70 8.50
CA SER A 27 -1.11 11.04 8.04
C SER A 27 0.17 11.11 7.20
N GLY A 28 0.37 12.26 6.55
CA GLY A 28 1.62 12.62 5.89
C GLY A 28 2.16 11.54 4.95
N ILE A 29 3.46 11.27 5.07
CA ILE A 29 4.15 10.26 4.24
C ILE A 29 3.60 8.86 4.51
N GLY A 30 3.31 8.52 5.77
CA GLY A 30 2.75 7.21 6.11
C GLY A 30 1.45 6.91 5.36
N ARG A 31 0.55 7.89 5.28
CA ARG A 31 -0.69 7.78 4.51
C ARG A 31 -0.42 7.65 3.01
N ALA A 32 0.47 8.46 2.46
CA ALA A 32 0.82 8.39 1.04
C ALA A 32 1.43 7.03 0.66
N VAL A 33 2.30 6.49 1.51
CA VAL A 33 2.89 5.17 1.34
C VAL A 33 1.82 4.08 1.43
N ALA A 34 0.92 4.14 2.41
CA ALA A 34 -0.20 3.21 2.51
C ALA A 34 -1.05 3.20 1.23
N GLN A 35 -1.40 4.37 0.70
CA GLN A 35 -2.14 4.49 -0.56
C GLN A 35 -1.38 3.88 -1.75
N ALA A 36 -0.09 4.14 -1.87
CA ALA A 36 0.73 3.57 -2.94
C ALA A 36 0.81 2.04 -2.86
N LEU A 37 1.04 1.49 -1.65
CA LEU A 37 1.12 0.05 -1.42
C LEU A 37 -0.23 -0.64 -1.68
N GLY A 38 -1.34 -0.04 -1.24
CA GLY A 38 -2.68 -0.53 -1.52
C GLY A 38 -3.01 -0.48 -3.02
N GLY A 39 -2.61 0.60 -3.70
CA GLY A 39 -2.73 0.73 -5.16
C GLY A 39 -1.93 -0.32 -5.94
N ALA A 40 -0.81 -0.79 -5.38
CA ALA A 40 -0.04 -1.91 -5.91
C ALA A 40 -0.64 -3.30 -5.57
N GLY A 41 -1.77 -3.36 -4.86
CA GLY A 41 -2.51 -4.59 -4.56
C GLY A 41 -2.24 -5.20 -3.18
N ALA A 42 -1.49 -4.53 -2.30
CA ALA A 42 -1.29 -5.01 -0.93
C ALA A 42 -2.56 -4.87 -0.08
N SER A 43 -2.81 -5.83 0.81
CA SER A 43 -3.68 -5.62 1.97
C SER A 43 -2.94 -4.79 3.01
N LEU A 44 -3.61 -3.83 3.65
CA LEU A 44 -2.95 -2.87 4.53
C LEU A 44 -3.35 -3.08 5.99
N VAL A 45 -2.37 -2.97 6.88
CA VAL A 45 -2.58 -2.77 8.32
C VAL A 45 -1.98 -1.41 8.67
N LEU A 46 -2.82 -0.50 9.16
CA LEU A 46 -2.38 0.84 9.53
C LEU A 46 -2.23 0.94 11.04
N LEU A 47 -1.08 1.43 11.49
CA LEU A 47 -0.79 1.69 12.90
C LEU A 47 -0.53 3.18 13.10
N ALA A 48 -1.28 3.82 14.00
CA ALA A 48 -1.03 5.18 14.43
C ALA A 48 -1.52 5.40 15.86
N ARG A 49 -1.03 6.48 16.50
CA ARG A 49 -1.35 6.82 17.89
C ARG A 49 -2.71 7.52 18.05
N ASP A 50 -3.15 8.23 17.01
CA ASP A 50 -4.43 8.94 16.99
C ASP A 50 -5.50 8.05 16.37
N GLU A 51 -6.39 7.53 17.21
CA GLU A 51 -7.44 6.60 16.83
C GLU A 51 -8.49 7.24 15.90
N ALA A 52 -8.88 8.50 16.17
CA ALA A 52 -9.87 9.20 15.36
C ALA A 52 -9.34 9.42 13.94
N ARG A 53 -8.08 9.85 13.82
CA ARG A 53 -7.43 10.02 12.53
C ARG A 53 -7.19 8.70 11.81
N LEU A 54 -6.86 7.64 12.55
CA LEU A 54 -6.65 6.30 11.99
C LEU A 54 -7.95 5.72 11.41
N ARG A 55 -9.10 5.92 12.07
CA ARG A 55 -10.41 5.49 11.55
C ARG A 55 -10.85 6.25 10.30
N ALA A 56 -10.38 7.48 10.12
CA ALA A 56 -10.70 8.33 8.97
C ALA A 56 -9.70 8.22 7.80
N ALA A 57 -8.65 7.40 7.93
CA ALA A 57 -7.54 7.31 6.98
C ALA A 57 -7.93 6.57 5.70
#